data_AF-A0A9N8WEM3-F1
#
_entry.id   AF-A0A9N8WEM3-F1
#
_cell.length_a   1.000
_cell.length_b   1.000
_cell.length_c   1.000
_cell.angle_alpha   90.00
_cell.angle_beta   90.00
_cell.angle_gamma   90.00
#
_symmetry.space_group_name_H-M   'P 1'
#
loop_
_entity.id
_entity.type
_entity.pdbx_description
1 polymer ?
#
loop_
_entity_poly.entity_id
_entity_poly.type
_entity_poly.pdbx_seq_one_letter_code
_entity_poly.pdbx_strand_id
1 'polypeptide(L)'
;MCYMRSLIECLGSHKGIMRGFQQTQNETKLCNFKLQYLNFTNYILQEHLKRILTMSNKETYKYKRFFSQYTKFPVVISTISTRSESLTLHKRIMADTKDIKRMSVIKERSGLEEFDSPFDSVNNDRLITHRSQLLNINKITFFTDGSIRDNKGTVGWVVKEQSYLWFNTALIHQFDITKVELISILSAIYVTPLGRNIIISTDSQNAIDLIYKTLKCTYNSHRHKLSRILNLIRRSLWSNNIILTMAKVKRHSNNFWNDKADTLAKEGYNSDLLIIK
;
A
#
# COMPACT_ATOMS: atom_id res chain seq x y z
N MET A 1 -7.31 29.33 14.44
CA MET A 1 -8.41 28.76 13.63
C MET A 1 -7.98 27.59 12.72
N CYS A 2 -6.80 27.61 12.07
CA CYS A 2 -6.35 26.50 11.20
C CYS A 2 -6.28 25.11 11.86
N TYR A 3 -5.87 25.02 13.13
CA TYR A 3 -5.79 23.75 13.86
C TYR A 3 -7.17 23.09 14.07
N MET A 4 -8.22 23.88 14.31
CA MET A 4 -9.58 23.35 14.46
C MET A 4 -10.10 22.76 13.14
N ARG A 5 -9.79 23.37 11.99
CA ARG A 5 -10.12 22.82 10.67
C ARG A 5 -9.42 21.48 10.43
N SER A 6 -8.10 21.42 10.67
CA SER A 6 -7.33 20.17 10.56
C SER A 6 -7.85 19.07 11.48
N LEU A 7 -8.27 19.41 12.71
CA LEU A 7 -8.84 18.46 13.65
C LEU A 7 -10.24 17.99 13.20
N ILE A 8 -11.07 18.88 12.66
CA ILE A 8 -12.40 18.55 12.11
C ILE A 8 -12.28 17.63 10.89
N GLU A 9 -11.32 17.89 10.00
CA GLU A 9 -11.00 17.02 8.86
C GLU A 9 -10.51 15.64 9.32
N CYS A 10 -9.63 15.59 10.32
CA CYS A 10 -9.19 14.33 10.94
C CYS A 10 -10.35 13.55 11.57
N LEU A 11 -11.25 14.23 12.28
CA LEU A 11 -12.45 13.62 12.87
C LEU A 11 -13.44 13.12 11.79
N GLY A 12 -13.48 13.76 10.62
CA GLY A 12 -14.21 13.30 9.44
C GLY A 12 -13.66 11.98 8.91
N SER A 13 -12.34 11.89 8.74
CA SER A 13 -11.63 10.66 8.34
C SER A 13 -11.83 9.53 9.36
N HIS A 14 -11.80 9.85 10.66
CA HIS A 14 -12.08 8.90 11.73
C HIS A 14 -13.51 8.34 11.69
N LYS A 15 -14.52 9.19 11.44
CA LYS A 15 -15.91 8.73 11.25
C LYS A 15 -16.03 7.79 10.05
N GLY A 16 -15.28 8.01 8.99
CA GLY A 16 -15.18 7.09 7.85
C GLY A 16 -14.61 5.73 8.22
N ILE A 17 -13.49 5.71 8.96
CA ILE A 17 -12.84 4.48 9.47
C ILE A 17 -13.78 3.70 10.40
N MET A 18 -14.47 4.39 11.31
CA MET A 18 -15.40 3.77 12.25
C MET A 18 -16.66 3.20 11.58
N ARG A 19 -17.19 3.87 10.54
CA ARG A 19 -18.28 3.31 9.72
C ARG A 19 -17.84 2.05 9.00
N GLY A 20 -16.63 2.04 8.42
CA GLY A 20 -16.05 0.85 7.79
C GLY A 20 -15.83 -0.31 8.77
N PHE A 21 -15.40 0.00 9.99
CA PHE A 21 -15.24 -0.96 11.09
C PHE A 21 -16.59 -1.59 11.51
N GLN A 22 -17.64 -0.79 11.64
CA GLN A 22 -18.98 -1.25 12.06
C GLN A 22 -19.70 -2.08 10.98
N GLN A 23 -19.35 -1.91 9.71
CA GLN A 23 -20.03 -2.55 8.58
C GLN A 23 -19.35 -3.83 8.07
N THR A 24 -18.15 -4.18 8.57
CA THR A 24 -17.40 -5.33 8.07
C THR A 24 -17.46 -6.54 9.02
N GLN A 25 -17.88 -7.69 8.50
CA GLN A 25 -17.74 -8.99 9.16
C GLN A 25 -16.46 -9.74 8.73
N ASN A 26 -15.67 -9.16 7.81
CA ASN A 26 -14.43 -9.77 7.33
C ASN A 26 -13.26 -9.45 8.29
N GLU A 27 -12.69 -10.47 8.91
CA GLU A 27 -11.60 -10.36 9.90
C GLU A 27 -10.33 -9.69 9.37
N THR A 28 -10.02 -9.85 8.08
CA THR A 28 -8.84 -9.21 7.47
C THR A 28 -9.07 -7.70 7.28
N LYS A 29 -10.28 -7.30 6.87
CA LYS A 29 -10.68 -5.88 6.84
C LYS A 29 -10.74 -5.30 8.25
N LEU A 30 -11.21 -6.07 9.23
CA LEU A 30 -11.26 -5.67 10.64
C LEU A 30 -9.86 -5.38 11.20
N CYS A 31 -8.87 -6.21 10.89
CA CYS A 31 -7.48 -6.00 11.30
C CYS A 31 -6.88 -4.73 10.68
N ASN A 32 -7.14 -4.49 9.39
CA ASN A 32 -6.72 -3.26 8.71
C ASN A 32 -7.37 -2.01 9.31
N PHE A 33 -8.67 -2.06 9.63
CA PHE A 33 -9.33 -0.95 10.31
C PHE A 33 -8.79 -0.73 11.73
N LYS A 34 -8.47 -1.80 12.49
CA LYS A 34 -7.83 -1.69 13.82
C LYS A 34 -6.45 -1.03 13.74
N LEU A 35 -5.64 -1.39 12.75
CA LEU A 35 -4.32 -0.78 12.51
C LEU A 35 -4.42 0.68 12.07
N GLN A 36 -5.34 1.00 11.15
CA GLN A 36 -5.62 2.37 10.73
C GLN A 36 -6.10 3.24 11.89
N TYR A 37 -6.99 2.70 12.72
CA TYR A 37 -7.46 3.34 13.94
C TYR A 37 -6.31 3.60 14.92
N LEU A 38 -5.45 2.61 15.16
CA LEU A 38 -4.33 2.73 16.09
C LEU A 38 -3.32 3.80 15.62
N ASN A 39 -2.99 3.81 14.33
CA ASN A 39 -2.07 4.80 13.75
C ASN A 39 -2.65 6.22 13.78
N PHE A 40 -3.95 6.36 13.47
CA PHE A 40 -4.65 7.64 13.56
C PHE A 40 -4.68 8.14 15.01
N THR A 41 -5.00 7.27 15.96
CA THR A 41 -5.06 7.62 17.38
C THR A 41 -3.69 8.03 17.91
N ASN A 42 -2.62 7.33 17.50
CA ASN A 42 -1.25 7.68 17.86
C ASN A 42 -0.82 9.03 17.27
N TYR A 43 -1.15 9.31 16.00
CA TYR A 43 -0.84 10.60 15.37
C TYR A 43 -1.52 11.76 16.10
N ILE A 44 -2.82 11.64 16.36
CA ILE A 44 -3.60 12.64 17.10
C ILE A 44 -3.01 12.83 18.50
N LEU A 45 -2.71 11.75 19.21
CA LEU A 45 -2.12 11.80 20.55
C LEU A 45 -0.73 12.50 20.55
N GLN A 46 0.10 12.25 19.55
CA GLN A 46 1.40 12.90 19.42
C GLN A 46 1.28 14.42 19.19
N GLU A 47 0.37 14.84 18.30
CA GLU A 47 0.14 16.26 18.04
C GLU A 47 -0.45 16.98 19.26
N HIS A 48 -1.30 16.31 20.04
CA HIS A 48 -1.78 16.83 21.32
C HIS A 48 -0.67 16.98 22.35
N LEU A 49 0.17 15.96 22.52
CA LEU A 49 1.27 16.00 23.48
C LEU A 49 2.29 17.09 23.13
N LYS A 50 2.64 17.25 21.85
CA LYS A 50 3.51 18.35 21.39
C LYS A 50 2.95 19.71 21.81
N ARG A 51 1.63 19.90 21.69
CA ARG A 51 0.96 21.16 22.05
C ARG A 51 0.86 21.39 23.54
N ILE A 52 0.57 20.35 24.33
CA ILE A 52 0.57 20.43 25.79
C ILE A 52 1.96 20.83 26.31
N LEU A 53 3.03 20.36 25.66
CA LEU A 53 4.40 20.65 26.08
C LEU A 53 4.81 22.12 25.83
N THR A 54 4.19 22.81 24.88
CA THR A 54 4.47 24.21 24.54
C THR A 54 3.58 25.22 25.25
N MET A 55 2.56 24.77 25.99
CA MET A 55 1.60 25.62 26.71
C MET A 55 2.03 25.87 28.17
N SER A 56 1.60 27.00 28.74
CA SER A 56 1.71 27.22 30.19
C SER A 56 0.79 26.25 30.96
N ASN A 57 1.03 26.07 32.26
CA ASN A 57 0.21 25.18 33.09
C ASN A 57 -1.29 25.60 33.11
N LYS A 58 -1.56 26.91 33.11
CA LYS A 58 -2.92 27.47 33.10
C LYS A 58 -3.65 27.21 31.77
N GLU A 59 -2.92 27.30 30.65
CA GLU A 59 -3.44 27.00 29.31
C GLU A 59 -3.65 25.51 29.09
N THR A 60 -2.75 24.67 29.61
CA THR A 60 -2.87 23.21 29.58
C THR A 60 -4.17 22.75 30.25
N TYR A 61 -4.50 23.32 31.41
CA TYR A 61 -5.74 23.01 32.12
C TYR A 61 -7.00 23.39 31.32
N LYS A 62 -7.03 24.59 30.73
CA LYS A 62 -8.14 25.04 29.88
C LYS A 62 -8.29 24.17 28.62
N TYR A 63 -7.17 23.82 27.98
CA TYR A 63 -7.15 22.96 26.81
C TYR A 63 -7.69 21.56 27.10
N LYS A 64 -7.25 20.94 28.21
CA LYS A 64 -7.75 19.63 28.66
C LYS A 64 -9.27 19.64 28.89
N ARG A 65 -9.78 20.68 29.57
CA ARG A 65 -11.23 20.83 29.85
C ARG A 65 -12.07 21.05 28.59
N PHE A 66 -11.53 21.78 27.62
CA PHE A 66 -12.17 21.94 26.32
C PHE A 66 -12.18 20.61 25.55
N PHE A 67 -11.05 19.89 25.53
CA PHE A 67 -10.88 18.69 24.71
C PHE A 67 -11.65 17.47 25.22
N SER A 68 -11.81 17.32 26.54
CA SER A 68 -12.61 16.24 27.15
C SER A 68 -14.08 16.26 26.74
N GLN A 69 -14.59 17.39 26.22
CA GLN A 69 -15.96 17.54 25.74
C GLN A 69 -16.16 17.00 24.32
N TYR A 70 -15.08 16.81 23.54
CA TYR A 70 -15.16 16.45 22.11
C TYR A 70 -14.77 15.02 21.78
N THR A 71 -14.20 14.28 22.73
CA THR A 71 -13.69 12.92 22.47
C THR A 71 -14.28 11.90 23.45
N LYS A 72 -15.13 10.99 22.96
CA LYS A 72 -15.43 9.70 23.63
C LYS A 72 -14.25 8.71 23.48
N PHE A 73 -13.00 9.19 23.54
CA PHE A 73 -11.80 8.35 23.46
C PHE A 73 -11.40 7.92 24.88
N PRO A 74 -11.38 6.61 25.22
CA PRO A 74 -11.15 6.18 26.59
C PRO A 74 -9.68 6.24 27.04
N VAL A 75 -9.52 6.65 28.31
CA VAL A 75 -8.51 6.26 29.32
C VAL A 75 -7.13 6.95 29.32
N VAL A 76 -6.45 7.18 28.19
CA VAL A 76 -5.02 7.58 28.26
C VAL A 76 -4.81 9.07 28.60
N ILE A 77 -5.72 9.95 28.18
CA ILE A 77 -5.60 11.41 28.45
C ILE A 77 -6.19 11.78 29.82
N SER A 78 -7.21 11.05 30.28
CA SER A 78 -7.89 11.30 31.56
C SER A 78 -7.03 10.98 32.80
N THR A 79 -5.98 10.17 32.65
CA THR A 79 -5.07 9.75 33.74
C THR A 79 -3.85 10.65 33.91
N ILE A 80 -3.65 11.62 33.02
CA ILE A 80 -2.49 12.52 33.08
C ILE A 80 -2.85 13.76 33.92
N SER A 81 -2.50 13.71 35.20
CA SER A 81 -2.77 14.74 36.19
C SER A 81 -1.77 15.92 36.11
N THR A 82 -0.52 15.68 35.69
CA THR A 82 0.56 16.71 35.72
C THR A 82 1.37 16.83 34.41
N ARG A 83 2.11 17.94 34.27
CA ARG A 83 3.03 18.19 33.13
C ARG A 83 4.20 17.19 33.11
N SER A 84 4.67 16.77 34.28
CA SER A 84 5.73 15.75 34.42
C SER A 84 5.25 14.38 33.91
N GLU A 85 4.03 13.96 34.24
CA GLU A 85 3.43 12.73 33.70
C GLU A 85 3.24 12.79 32.18
N SER A 86 2.84 13.97 31.67
CA SER A 86 2.74 14.22 30.23
C SER A 86 4.11 14.04 29.54
N LEU A 87 5.18 14.52 30.18
CA LEU A 87 6.55 14.40 29.68
C LEU A 87 7.07 12.96 29.73
N THR A 88 6.76 12.21 30.78
CA THR A 88 7.14 10.79 30.93
C THR A 88 6.43 9.92 29.91
N LEU A 89 5.12 10.13 29.70
CA LEU A 89 4.36 9.45 28.66
C LEU A 89 4.86 9.84 27.27
N HIS A 90 5.14 11.14 27.04
CA HIS A 90 5.76 11.60 25.80
C HIS A 90 7.11 10.95 25.56
N LYS A 91 7.95 10.76 26.59
CA LYS A 91 9.25 10.06 26.48
C LYS A 91 9.08 8.57 26.16
N ARG A 92 8.12 7.87 26.77
CA ARG A 92 7.80 6.45 26.45
C ARG A 92 7.25 6.32 25.03
N ILE A 93 6.28 7.14 24.67
CA ILE A 93 5.76 7.20 23.30
C ILE A 93 6.88 7.57 22.34
N MET A 94 7.77 8.51 22.66
CA MET A 94 8.93 8.86 21.83
C MET A 94 10.00 7.75 21.79
N ALA A 95 10.03 6.82 22.75
CA ALA A 95 10.87 5.62 22.73
C ALA A 95 10.28 4.55 21.80
N ASP A 96 8.98 4.25 21.92
CA ASP A 96 8.27 3.36 21.00
C ASP A 96 8.22 3.96 19.58
N THR A 97 8.06 5.29 19.50
CA THR A 97 8.15 6.07 18.26
C THR A 97 9.60 6.22 17.82
N LYS A 98 10.62 5.98 18.66
CA LYS A 98 12.03 5.93 18.25
C LYS A 98 12.35 4.62 17.56
N ASP A 99 11.68 3.53 17.92
CA ASP A 99 11.77 2.27 17.17
C ASP A 99 10.99 2.35 15.85
N ILE A 100 9.82 3.01 15.85
CA ILE A 100 9.09 3.37 14.61
C ILE A 100 9.87 4.42 13.80
N LYS A 101 10.61 5.34 14.44
CA LYS A 101 11.47 6.33 13.80
C LYS A 101 12.81 5.77 13.37
N ARG A 102 13.33 4.69 13.96
CA ARG A 102 14.46 3.95 13.39
C ARG A 102 14.05 3.30 12.07
N MET A 103 12.81 2.79 12.01
CA MET A 103 12.19 2.39 10.75
C MET A 103 11.91 3.59 9.81
N SER A 104 11.80 4.83 10.33
CA SER A 104 11.63 6.06 9.53
C SER A 104 12.90 6.86 9.22
N VAL A 105 14.02 6.66 9.91
CA VAL A 105 15.32 7.30 9.64
C VAL A 105 16.04 6.57 8.52
N ILE A 106 15.77 5.27 8.36
CA ILE A 106 15.98 4.56 7.09
C ILE A 106 15.19 5.23 5.93
N LYS A 107 14.12 5.96 6.25
CA LYS A 107 13.21 6.66 5.31
C LYS A 107 13.58 8.14 5.07
N GLU A 108 14.48 8.73 5.85
CA GLU A 108 14.85 10.18 5.79
C GLU A 108 16.29 10.42 5.30
N ARG A 109 17.12 9.37 5.16
CA ARG A 109 18.39 9.48 4.42
C ARG A 109 18.22 9.41 2.90
N SER A 110 17.04 9.00 2.42
CA SER A 110 16.55 9.30 1.07
C SER A 110 15.68 10.54 1.19
N GLY A 111 15.97 11.61 0.47
CA GLY A 111 15.17 12.83 0.48
C GLY A 111 13.75 12.59 -0.07
N LEU A 112 13.11 13.64 -0.57
CA LEU A 112 12.10 13.48 -1.62
C LEU A 112 12.78 12.87 -2.87
N GLU A 113 13.22 11.63 -2.78
CA GLU A 113 13.42 10.80 -3.95
C GLU A 113 12.02 10.29 -4.28
N GLU A 114 11.57 10.54 -5.51
CA GLU A 114 10.61 9.67 -6.17
C GLU A 114 10.86 8.23 -5.73
N PHE A 115 9.82 7.43 -5.51
CA PHE A 115 10.03 6.00 -5.35
C PHE A 115 10.76 5.53 -6.61
N ASP A 116 12.07 5.36 -6.48
CA ASP A 116 12.97 5.04 -7.58
C ASP A 116 12.37 3.80 -8.22
N SER A 117 11.92 3.97 -9.47
CA SER A 117 11.10 2.96 -10.13
C SER A 117 11.76 1.61 -9.92
N PRO A 118 11.01 0.55 -9.55
CA PRO A 118 11.61 -0.76 -9.44
C PRO A 118 12.04 -1.24 -10.83
N PHE A 119 11.75 -0.50 -11.90
CA PHE A 119 12.05 -0.78 -13.28
C PHE A 119 13.12 0.17 -13.83
N ASP A 120 13.83 -0.25 -14.87
CA ASP A 120 14.72 0.60 -15.66
C ASP A 120 14.00 1.76 -16.36
N SER A 121 14.76 2.76 -16.81
CA SER A 121 14.22 4.03 -17.33
C SER A 121 13.28 3.84 -18.52
N VAL A 122 13.64 2.98 -19.47
CA VAL A 122 12.86 2.78 -20.71
C VAL A 122 11.47 2.23 -20.43
N ASN A 123 11.35 1.18 -19.61
CA ASN A 123 10.03 0.66 -19.26
C ASN A 123 9.30 1.57 -18.28
N ASN A 124 10.03 2.28 -17.42
CA ASN A 124 9.44 3.25 -16.52
C ASN A 124 8.64 4.31 -17.27
N ASP A 125 9.16 4.85 -18.39
CA ASP A 125 8.46 5.87 -19.18
C ASP A 125 7.15 5.35 -19.80
N ARG A 126 7.15 4.12 -20.32
CA ARG A 126 5.93 3.45 -20.82
C ARG A 126 4.90 3.25 -19.71
N LEU A 127 5.35 2.77 -18.55
CA LEU A 127 4.49 2.51 -17.40
C LEU A 127 3.91 3.82 -16.81
N ILE A 128 4.70 4.89 -16.75
CA ILE A 128 4.24 6.23 -16.33
C ILE A 128 3.21 6.78 -17.32
N THR A 129 3.45 6.60 -18.62
CA THR A 129 2.50 7.02 -19.66
C THR A 129 1.15 6.33 -19.46
N HIS A 130 1.15 5.00 -19.27
CA HIS A 130 -0.07 4.24 -19.00
C HIS A 130 -0.75 4.66 -17.69
N ARG A 131 0.01 4.99 -16.65
CA ARG A 131 -0.53 5.49 -15.39
C ARG A 131 -1.34 6.77 -15.57
N SER A 132 -0.88 7.70 -16.40
CA SER A 132 -1.61 8.94 -16.67
C SER A 132 -2.96 8.70 -17.36
N GLN A 133 -3.02 7.71 -18.26
CA GLN A 133 -4.24 7.32 -18.99
C GLN A 133 -5.30 6.67 -18.08
N LEU A 134 -4.89 6.15 -16.92
CA LEU A 134 -5.77 5.55 -15.92
C LEU A 134 -6.32 6.52 -14.88
N LEU A 135 -5.90 7.80 -14.89
CA LEU A 135 -6.27 8.78 -13.86
C LEU A 135 -7.78 8.98 -13.71
N ASN A 136 -8.55 8.86 -14.80
CA ASN A 136 -10.00 9.09 -14.79
C ASN A 136 -10.83 7.80 -14.74
N ILE A 137 -10.18 6.64 -14.56
CA ILE A 137 -10.85 5.36 -14.53
C ILE A 137 -11.22 5.00 -13.09
N ASN A 138 -12.52 4.85 -12.84
CA ASN A 138 -13.06 4.60 -11.49
C ASN A 138 -12.83 3.17 -11.01
N LYS A 139 -12.86 2.21 -11.94
CA LYS A 139 -12.65 0.79 -11.67
C LYS A 139 -11.67 0.25 -12.69
N ILE A 140 -10.57 -0.32 -12.21
CA ILE A 140 -9.51 -0.84 -13.06
C ILE A 140 -9.41 -2.35 -12.81
N THR A 141 -9.65 -3.12 -13.86
CA THR A 141 -9.53 -4.57 -13.86
C THR A 141 -8.38 -4.95 -14.78
N PHE A 142 -7.29 -5.45 -14.20
CA PHE A 142 -6.17 -6.00 -14.94
C PHE A 142 -6.37 -7.50 -15.17
N PHE A 143 -5.94 -7.96 -16.34
CA PHE A 143 -5.61 -9.36 -16.60
C PHE A 143 -4.10 -9.44 -16.80
N THR A 144 -3.45 -10.33 -16.06
CA THR A 144 -1.98 -10.44 -16.03
C THR A 144 -1.57 -11.88 -16.28
N ASP A 145 -0.50 -12.07 -17.04
CA ASP A 145 0.11 -13.37 -17.26
C ASP A 145 1.64 -13.29 -17.34
N GLY A 146 2.28 -14.43 -17.13
CA GLY A 146 3.71 -14.63 -17.24
C GLY A 146 4.04 -15.84 -18.10
N SER A 147 5.10 -15.72 -18.90
CA SER A 147 5.59 -16.85 -19.71
C SER A 147 7.10 -16.98 -19.61
N ILE A 148 7.60 -18.22 -19.72
CA ILE A 148 9.02 -18.54 -19.78
C ILE A 148 9.29 -19.33 -21.04
N ARG A 149 10.27 -18.88 -21.81
CA ARG A 149 10.79 -19.56 -23.00
C ARG A 149 12.29 -19.34 -23.10
N ASP A 150 13.06 -20.39 -23.39
CA ASP A 150 14.50 -20.30 -23.66
C ASP A 150 15.28 -19.52 -22.57
N ASN A 151 14.97 -19.79 -21.30
CA ASN A 151 15.55 -19.12 -20.11
C ASN A 151 15.27 -17.61 -20.00
N LYS A 152 14.30 -17.12 -20.76
CA LYS A 152 13.81 -15.73 -20.73
C LYS A 152 12.40 -15.73 -20.16
N GLY A 153 12.19 -14.91 -19.12
CA GLY A 153 10.85 -14.62 -18.62
C GLY A 153 10.22 -13.52 -19.44
N THR A 154 8.90 -13.47 -19.49
CA THR A 154 8.15 -12.45 -20.22
C THR A 154 6.86 -12.17 -19.45
N VAL A 155 6.46 -10.90 -19.43
CA VAL A 155 5.25 -10.48 -18.70
C VAL A 155 4.30 -9.81 -19.67
N GLY A 156 3.01 -9.97 -19.43
CA GLY A 156 1.96 -9.35 -20.20
C GLY A 156 0.78 -8.98 -19.33
N TRP A 157 0.20 -7.80 -19.56
CA TRP A 157 -1.09 -7.45 -18.97
C TRP A 157 -1.92 -6.51 -19.86
N VAL A 158 -3.23 -6.53 -19.63
CA VAL A 158 -4.21 -5.67 -20.30
C VAL A 158 -5.25 -5.15 -19.31
N VAL A 159 -5.73 -3.93 -19.52
CA VAL A 159 -6.84 -3.36 -18.75
C VAL A 159 -8.17 -3.63 -19.46
N LYS A 160 -9.12 -4.22 -18.75
CA LYS A 160 -10.44 -4.58 -19.30
C LYS A 160 -11.21 -3.34 -19.76
N GLU A 161 -11.24 -2.30 -18.93
CA GLU A 161 -11.99 -1.06 -19.18
C GLU A 161 -11.36 -0.18 -20.28
N GLN A 162 -10.08 -0.42 -20.61
CA GLN A 162 -9.35 0.24 -21.69
C GLN A 162 -8.53 -0.80 -22.44
N SER A 163 -9.17 -1.52 -23.37
CA SER A 163 -8.56 -2.68 -24.03
C SER A 163 -7.33 -2.38 -24.88
N TYR A 164 -7.15 -1.12 -25.26
CA TYR A 164 -5.97 -0.58 -25.93
C TYR A 164 -4.81 -0.31 -24.97
N LEU A 165 -5.07 -0.32 -23.66
CA LEU A 165 -4.08 -0.16 -22.62
C LEU A 165 -3.56 -1.54 -22.20
N TRP A 166 -2.37 -1.85 -22.70
CA TRP A 166 -1.69 -3.11 -22.46
C TRP A 166 -0.20 -2.87 -22.34
N PHE A 167 0.50 -3.84 -21.76
CA PHE A 167 1.93 -3.81 -21.60
C PHE A 167 2.49 -5.22 -21.74
N ASN A 168 3.65 -5.31 -22.34
CA ASN A 168 4.47 -6.49 -22.35
C ASN A 168 5.95 -6.12 -22.35
N THR A 169 6.76 -7.03 -21.82
CA THR A 169 8.21 -6.86 -21.76
C THR A 169 8.90 -8.18 -21.45
N ALA A 170 10.18 -8.23 -21.76
CA ALA A 170 11.07 -9.33 -21.47
C ALA A 170 11.72 -9.21 -20.08
N LEU A 171 12.12 -10.34 -19.50
CA LEU A 171 12.92 -10.43 -18.28
C LEU A 171 14.12 -11.36 -18.55
N ILE A 172 15.32 -10.86 -18.31
CA ILE A 172 16.55 -11.65 -18.45
C ILE A 172 16.67 -12.65 -17.28
N HIS A 173 17.18 -13.84 -17.59
CA HIS A 173 17.58 -14.89 -16.63
C HIS A 173 16.51 -15.23 -15.57
N GLN A 174 15.26 -15.41 -16.00
CA GLN A 174 14.18 -15.84 -15.12
C GLN A 174 13.85 -17.31 -15.35
N PHE A 175 14.11 -18.13 -14.34
CA PHE A 175 13.85 -19.58 -14.35
C PHE A 175 12.64 -19.97 -13.49
N ASP A 176 11.99 -18.99 -12.85
CA ASP A 176 10.88 -19.24 -11.93
C ASP A 176 9.60 -18.57 -12.46
N ILE A 177 8.68 -19.39 -12.96
CA ILE A 177 7.41 -18.90 -13.51
C ILE A 177 6.63 -18.09 -12.46
N THR A 178 6.68 -18.50 -11.19
CA THR A 178 5.98 -17.77 -10.12
C THR A 178 6.57 -16.37 -9.93
N LYS A 179 7.89 -16.22 -10.13
CA LYS A 179 8.53 -14.90 -10.09
C LYS A 179 8.07 -14.03 -11.26
N VAL A 180 8.00 -14.59 -12.47
CA VAL A 180 7.53 -13.88 -13.66
C VAL A 180 6.08 -13.41 -13.48
N GLU A 181 5.21 -14.27 -12.98
CA GLU A 181 3.82 -13.94 -12.64
C GLU A 181 3.73 -12.78 -11.63
N LEU A 182 4.51 -12.86 -10.55
CA LEU A 182 4.55 -11.78 -9.55
C LEU A 182 5.06 -10.45 -10.12
N ILE A 183 5.99 -10.48 -11.07
CA ILE A 183 6.48 -9.28 -11.75
C ILE A 183 5.42 -8.70 -12.67
N SER A 184 4.67 -9.55 -13.39
CA SER A 184 3.52 -9.13 -14.20
C SER A 184 2.52 -8.37 -13.33
N ILE A 185 2.16 -8.94 -12.18
CA ILE A 185 1.28 -8.31 -11.18
C ILE A 185 1.89 -7.01 -10.62
N LEU A 186 3.17 -7.00 -10.27
CA LEU A 186 3.86 -5.80 -9.76
C LEU A 186 3.80 -4.65 -10.77
N SER A 187 4.03 -4.93 -12.06
CA SER A 187 3.96 -3.92 -13.11
C SER A 187 2.55 -3.33 -13.29
N ALA A 188 1.51 -4.17 -13.20
CA ALA A 188 0.11 -3.71 -13.20
C ALA A 188 -0.23 -2.83 -11.97
N ILE A 189 0.28 -3.20 -10.79
CA ILE A 189 0.13 -2.36 -9.58
C ILE A 189 0.88 -1.03 -9.74
N TYR A 190 2.05 -1.04 -10.37
CA TYR A 190 2.87 0.17 -10.53
C TYR A 190 2.21 1.23 -11.43
N VAL A 191 1.51 0.81 -12.49
CA VAL A 191 0.76 1.72 -13.37
C VAL A 191 -0.55 2.22 -12.74
N THR A 192 -0.94 1.69 -11.59
CA THR A 192 -2.18 2.09 -10.94
C THR A 192 -2.03 3.46 -10.27
N PRO A 193 -2.94 4.42 -10.53
CA PRO A 193 -2.94 5.70 -9.82
C PRO A 193 -3.13 5.57 -8.30
N LEU A 194 -2.76 6.62 -7.57
CA LEU A 194 -2.89 6.67 -6.11
C LEU A 194 -4.37 6.55 -5.68
N GLY A 195 -4.64 5.86 -4.58
CA GLY A 195 -5.96 5.80 -3.96
C GLY A 195 -6.99 4.94 -4.70
N ARG A 196 -6.56 4.05 -5.59
CA ARG A 196 -7.47 3.27 -6.45
C ARG A 196 -7.80 1.89 -5.87
N ASN A 197 -8.99 1.41 -6.23
CA ASN A 197 -9.41 0.03 -6.01
C ASN A 197 -9.24 -0.73 -7.31
N ILE A 198 -8.46 -1.81 -7.29
CA ILE A 198 -8.16 -2.59 -8.48
C ILE A 198 -8.52 -4.06 -8.29
N ILE A 199 -8.85 -4.70 -9.41
CA ILE A 199 -9.02 -6.15 -9.50
C ILE A 199 -7.91 -6.67 -10.41
N ILE A 200 -7.13 -7.64 -9.95
CA ILE A 200 -6.13 -8.32 -10.77
C ILE A 200 -6.57 -9.77 -10.98
N SER A 201 -6.79 -10.12 -12.24
CA SER A 201 -7.19 -11.44 -12.68
C SER A 201 -5.99 -12.17 -13.27
N THR A 202 -5.68 -13.35 -12.73
CA THR A 202 -4.56 -14.21 -13.18
C THR A 202 -4.94 -15.67 -13.03
N ASP A 203 -4.34 -16.55 -13.82
CA ASP A 203 -4.47 -17.99 -13.65
C ASP A 203 -3.40 -18.59 -12.70
N SER A 204 -2.49 -17.78 -12.15
CA SER A 204 -1.45 -18.25 -11.23
C SER A 204 -1.93 -18.27 -9.77
N GLN A 205 -2.40 -19.44 -9.32
CA GLN A 205 -2.80 -19.62 -7.91
C GLN A 205 -1.62 -19.40 -6.95
N ASN A 206 -0.42 -19.83 -7.34
CA ASN A 206 0.79 -19.66 -6.54
C ASN A 206 1.09 -18.18 -6.28
N ALA A 207 0.96 -17.33 -7.30
CA ALA A 207 1.15 -15.88 -7.15
C ALA A 207 0.11 -15.27 -6.21
N ILE A 208 -1.17 -15.64 -6.39
CA ILE A 208 -2.27 -15.20 -5.51
C ILE A 208 -1.98 -15.57 -4.05
N ASP A 209 -1.64 -16.83 -3.79
CA ASP A 209 -1.40 -17.32 -2.43
C ASP A 209 -0.21 -16.62 -1.77
N LEU A 210 0.88 -16.40 -2.51
CA LEU A 210 2.07 -15.70 -2.00
C LEU A 210 1.79 -14.24 -1.68
N ILE A 211 1.03 -13.54 -2.53
CA ILE A 211 0.61 -12.15 -2.26
C ILE A 211 -0.26 -12.12 -1.00
N TYR A 212 -1.30 -12.94 -0.90
CA TYR A 212 -2.17 -12.93 0.27
C TYR A 212 -1.44 -13.31 1.56
N LYS A 213 -0.52 -14.29 1.50
CA LYS A 213 0.36 -14.62 2.64
C LYS A 213 1.20 -13.41 3.06
N THR A 214 1.79 -12.71 2.09
CA THR A 214 2.61 -11.51 2.34
C THR A 214 1.80 -10.36 2.95
N LEU A 215 0.55 -10.18 2.52
CA LEU A 215 -0.33 -9.13 3.03
C LEU A 215 -0.87 -9.39 4.44
N LYS A 216 -0.93 -10.65 4.88
CA LYS A 216 -1.48 -11.03 6.21
C LYS A 216 -0.55 -10.73 7.40
N CYS A 217 0.59 -10.07 7.22
CA CYS A 217 1.57 -9.68 8.26
C CYS A 217 2.12 -10.80 9.17
N THR A 218 1.62 -12.03 9.07
CA THR A 218 2.10 -13.22 9.81
C THR A 218 3.21 -13.95 9.06
N TYR A 219 3.38 -13.64 7.77
CA TYR A 219 4.40 -14.26 6.93
C TYR A 219 5.74 -13.53 7.09
N ASN A 220 6.72 -14.22 7.67
CA ASN A 220 8.10 -13.76 7.72
C ASN A 220 8.75 -13.86 6.33
N SER A 221 8.36 -12.93 5.44
CA SER A 221 8.72 -12.96 4.02
C SER A 221 10.22 -12.90 3.77
N HIS A 222 11.01 -12.40 4.72
CA HIS A 222 12.46 -12.17 4.58
C HIS A 222 13.27 -13.41 4.18
N ARG A 223 12.79 -14.64 4.44
CA ARG A 223 13.49 -15.88 4.07
C ARG A 223 13.03 -16.49 2.74
N HIS A 224 12.00 -15.95 2.10
CA HIS A 224 11.51 -16.50 0.83
C HIS A 224 12.37 -16.03 -0.34
N LYS A 225 12.64 -16.91 -1.32
CA LYS A 225 13.41 -16.53 -2.53
C LYS A 225 12.76 -15.38 -3.34
N LEU A 226 11.45 -15.20 -3.21
CA LEU A 226 10.68 -14.13 -3.87
C LEU A 226 10.39 -12.93 -2.96
N SER A 227 11.03 -12.87 -1.79
CA SER A 227 10.79 -11.83 -0.77
C SER A 227 10.95 -10.41 -1.31
N ARG A 228 11.92 -10.19 -2.21
CA ARG A 228 12.18 -8.89 -2.84
C ARG A 228 10.95 -8.40 -3.62
N ILE A 229 10.44 -9.21 -4.56
CA ILE A 229 9.28 -8.85 -5.38
C ILE A 229 8.02 -8.71 -4.51
N LEU A 230 7.81 -9.62 -3.57
CA LEU A 230 6.66 -9.58 -2.65
C LEU A 230 6.68 -8.32 -1.76
N ASN A 231 7.86 -7.91 -1.31
CA ASN A 231 8.03 -6.66 -0.56
C ASN A 231 7.79 -5.43 -1.44
N LEU A 232 8.19 -5.45 -2.71
CA LEU A 232 7.86 -4.39 -3.66
C LEU A 232 6.35 -4.28 -3.85
N ILE A 233 5.65 -5.39 -4.11
CA ILE A 233 4.18 -5.42 -4.22
C ILE A 233 3.52 -4.82 -2.97
N ARG A 234 3.90 -5.32 -1.79
CA ARG A 234 3.35 -4.83 -0.51
C ARG A 234 3.62 -3.34 -0.31
N ARG A 235 4.83 -2.87 -0.62
CA ARG A 235 5.22 -1.46 -0.51
C ARG A 235 4.43 -0.60 -1.48
N SER A 236 4.33 -0.98 -2.75
CA SER A 236 3.60 -0.23 -3.78
C SER A 236 2.12 -0.10 -3.44
N LEU A 237 1.48 -1.17 -2.96
CA LEU A 237 0.09 -1.12 -2.51
C LEU A 237 -0.10 -0.14 -1.35
N TRP A 238 0.80 -0.20 -0.37
CA TRP A 238 0.72 0.64 0.83
C TRP A 238 1.05 2.11 0.57
N SER A 239 2.16 2.39 -0.12
CA SER A 239 2.60 3.77 -0.41
C SER A 239 1.63 4.50 -1.33
N ASN A 240 0.97 3.77 -2.23
CA ASN A 240 0.04 4.34 -3.19
C ASN A 240 -1.42 4.29 -2.71
N ASN A 241 -1.69 3.77 -1.51
CA ASN A 241 -3.04 3.58 -0.97
C ASN A 241 -3.96 2.81 -1.95
N ILE A 242 -3.45 1.73 -2.55
CA ILE A 242 -4.18 0.90 -3.50
C ILE A 242 -4.85 -0.26 -2.75
N ILE A 243 -6.14 -0.47 -3.00
CA ILE A 243 -6.88 -1.63 -2.49
C ILE A 243 -6.91 -2.70 -3.58
N LEU A 244 -6.24 -3.83 -3.32
CA LEU A 244 -6.14 -4.95 -4.25
C LEU A 244 -7.16 -6.04 -3.95
N THR A 245 -7.86 -6.48 -5.00
CA THR A 245 -8.64 -7.73 -5.03
C THR A 245 -8.02 -8.66 -6.07
N MET A 246 -7.63 -9.88 -5.69
CA MET A 246 -7.17 -10.90 -6.64
C MET A 246 -8.36 -11.77 -7.07
N ALA A 247 -8.43 -12.09 -8.36
CA ALA A 247 -9.40 -13.01 -8.92
C ALA A 247 -8.69 -14.14 -9.66
N LYS A 248 -8.96 -15.39 -9.27
CA LYS A 248 -8.43 -16.56 -9.99
C LYS A 248 -9.23 -16.78 -11.27
N VAL A 249 -8.56 -16.78 -12.41
CA VAL A 249 -9.13 -17.22 -13.69
C VAL A 249 -8.79 -18.69 -13.92
N LYS A 250 -9.71 -19.46 -14.51
CA LYS A 250 -9.43 -20.85 -14.86
C LYS A 250 -8.57 -20.89 -16.14
N ARG A 251 -7.44 -21.59 -16.09
CA ARG A 251 -6.59 -21.81 -17.25
C ARG A 251 -7.38 -22.58 -18.33
N HIS A 252 -7.23 -22.20 -19.60
CA HIS A 252 -7.97 -22.78 -20.72
C HIS A 252 -9.50 -22.68 -20.60
N SER A 253 -10.02 -21.58 -20.05
CA SER A 253 -11.46 -21.32 -19.96
C SER A 253 -12.02 -20.48 -21.11
N ASN A 254 -11.22 -20.22 -22.16
CA ASN A 254 -11.55 -19.31 -23.26
C ASN A 254 -11.97 -17.92 -22.75
N ASN A 255 -11.30 -17.45 -21.69
CA ASN A 255 -11.53 -16.11 -21.17
C ASN A 255 -10.73 -15.15 -22.04
N PHE A 256 -11.44 -14.42 -22.91
CA PHE A 256 -10.86 -13.48 -23.87
C PHE A 256 -9.75 -12.58 -23.28
N TRP A 257 -9.96 -12.02 -22.07
CA TRP A 257 -8.99 -11.11 -21.47
C TRP A 257 -7.76 -11.82 -20.92
N ASN A 258 -7.94 -13.03 -20.38
CA ASN A 258 -6.84 -13.88 -19.94
C ASN A 258 -6.03 -14.38 -21.13
N ASP A 259 -6.70 -14.82 -22.19
CA ASP A 259 -6.05 -15.29 -23.43
C ASP A 259 -5.28 -14.15 -24.10
N LYS A 260 -5.81 -12.91 -24.02
CA LYS A 260 -5.09 -11.71 -24.45
C LYS A 260 -3.84 -11.44 -23.59
N ALA A 261 -3.93 -11.58 -22.26
CA ALA A 261 -2.77 -11.42 -21.39
C ALA A 261 -1.67 -12.48 -21.66
N ASP A 262 -2.06 -13.74 -21.89
CA ASP A 262 -1.15 -14.83 -22.29
C ASP A 262 -0.49 -14.57 -23.64
N THR A 263 -1.25 -14.06 -24.61
CA THR A 263 -0.72 -13.63 -25.91
C THR A 263 0.31 -12.51 -25.74
N LEU A 264 -0.02 -11.47 -24.96
CA LEU A 264 0.89 -10.36 -24.67
C LEU A 264 2.16 -10.81 -23.97
N ALA A 265 2.06 -11.74 -23.02
CA ALA A 265 3.22 -12.32 -22.35
C ALA A 265 4.14 -13.02 -23.36
N LYS A 266 3.59 -13.85 -24.25
CA LYS A 266 4.35 -14.52 -25.31
C LYS A 266 5.02 -13.53 -26.28
N GLU A 267 4.32 -12.47 -26.67
CA GLU A 267 4.85 -11.39 -27.51
C GLU A 267 5.97 -10.59 -26.81
N GLY A 268 5.94 -10.53 -25.48
CA GLY A 268 6.98 -9.92 -24.65
C GLY A 268 8.38 -10.46 -24.93
N TYR A 269 8.50 -11.65 -25.53
CA TYR A 269 9.79 -12.22 -25.94
C TYR A 269 10.56 -11.32 -26.91
N ASN A 270 9.87 -10.60 -27.79
CA ASN A 270 10.46 -9.69 -28.78
C ASN A 270 10.48 -8.22 -28.30
N SER A 271 10.05 -7.96 -27.08
CA SER A 271 9.97 -6.61 -26.52
C SER A 271 11.25 -6.20 -25.80
N ASP A 272 11.35 -4.91 -25.49
CA ASP A 272 12.41 -4.36 -24.64
C ASP A 272 12.52 -5.13 -23.32
N LEU A 273 13.73 -5.17 -22.78
CA LEU A 273 14.03 -5.81 -21.52
C LEU A 273 13.60 -4.93 -20.34
N LEU A 274 12.92 -5.53 -19.36
CA LEU A 274 12.66 -4.97 -18.05
C LEU A 274 13.69 -5.45 -17.02
N ILE A 275 14.51 -4.52 -16.56
CA ILE A 275 15.42 -4.76 -15.43
C ILE A 275 14.75 -4.29 -14.15
N ILE A 276 14.70 -5.17 -13.13
CA ILE A 276 14.18 -4.80 -11.81
C ILE A 276 15.34 -4.40 -10.89
N LYS A 277 15.48 -3.10 -10.61
CA LYS A 277 16.49 -2.54 -9.70
C LYS A 277 16.34 -3.07 -8.28
#